data_AF-A4RST6-F1
#
_entry.id   AF-A4RST6-F1
#
_cell.length_a   1.000
_cell.length_b   1.000
_cell.length_c   1.000
_cell.angle_alpha   90.00
_cell.angle_beta   90.00
_cell.angle_gamma   90.00
#
_symmetry.space_group_name_H-M   'P 1'
#
loop_
_entity.id
_entity.type
_entity.pdbx_description
1 polymer ?
#
loop_
_entity_poly.entity_id
_entity_poly.type
_entity_poly.pdbx_seq_one_letter_code
_entity_poly.pdbx_strand_id
1 'polypeptide(L)'
;MPTLKQVSVFSRGGLVLVHECFTKEVVLLTELSECAHTLKSDSDRSIESRIAAYDSQKSKVIWLSDAVTGLTFILSFEEALEKHEADDLLRTSKDAFAEYYEHDRFDYSEFLPALQARIQQLERSNEHCELGAASERSGVDNSVSDSKLPSRDFGRTKRQHHYHDPSVPRSRHSERLDSLDFSEPSQVAQPPIFPEPSSTQSKHTQAIKHEGGKRLGLSWCRDLVSFRETHISEESLLPLTASIKHKLTQKNVTSDIADLLVTEVAQKLVGKKVSTFQSLASIVYRSLEESIIRILSSAKKIDLLTEVGSARKSRRPFVIAFVGVNGVGKSTSLSKVVHWLSQQNFSVMVAACDTFRAGAVEQLRTHCQRLDCALFERGYERDPSVIAQQAIQQATRQGIDVVMIDTAGRMQDNEPLMRALAKLLSVNLPDLTLFVGEALVGNDGVSQILQFEHRLQALMQTEKKCVIDGIFLSKFDTIDNKVGTALSLVYASSIPIMFVGTGQMYKDVRTFQAENIATVLLADS
;
A
#
# COMPACT_ATOMS: atom_id res chain seq x y z
N MET A 1 -7.85 -39.07 -0.06
CA MET A 1 -7.22 -37.73 -0.14
C MET A 1 -6.91 -37.24 1.26
N PRO A 2 -5.80 -36.52 1.46
CA PRO A 2 -5.43 -35.99 2.77
C PRO A 2 -6.34 -34.83 3.18
N THR A 3 -6.56 -34.69 4.49
CA THR A 3 -7.51 -33.72 5.05
C THR A 3 -7.00 -32.29 4.91
N LEU A 4 -7.81 -31.42 4.31
CA LEU A 4 -7.54 -29.99 4.15
C LEU A 4 -7.57 -29.28 5.51
N LYS A 5 -6.44 -28.68 5.90
CA LYS A 5 -6.29 -27.92 7.14
C LYS A 5 -6.61 -26.45 6.98
N GLN A 6 -6.27 -25.87 5.83
CA GLN A 6 -6.42 -24.44 5.60
C GLN A 6 -6.57 -24.09 4.13
N VAL A 7 -7.35 -23.05 3.84
CA VAL A 7 -7.44 -22.42 2.53
C VAL A 7 -7.21 -20.93 2.69
N SER A 8 -6.43 -20.34 1.80
CA SER A 8 -6.24 -18.90 1.75
C SER A 8 -6.17 -18.43 0.30
N VAL A 9 -6.93 -17.39 -0.02
CA VAL A 9 -6.94 -16.76 -1.34
C VAL A 9 -6.58 -15.29 -1.14
N PHE A 10 -5.54 -14.86 -1.82
CA PHE A 10 -5.03 -13.50 -1.77
C PHE A 10 -5.24 -12.82 -3.12
N SER A 11 -5.56 -11.54 -3.10
CA SER A 11 -5.42 -10.70 -4.28
C SER A 11 -3.95 -10.39 -4.57
N ARG A 12 -3.69 -9.82 -5.75
CA ARG A 12 -2.36 -9.38 -6.19
C ARG A 12 -1.68 -8.40 -5.23
N GLY A 13 -2.48 -7.58 -4.54
CA GLY A 13 -2.02 -6.62 -3.53
C GLY A 13 -1.78 -7.21 -2.13
N GLY A 14 -1.97 -8.52 -1.95
CA GLY A 14 -1.85 -9.17 -0.64
C GLY A 14 -3.09 -9.04 0.25
N LEU A 15 -4.19 -8.46 -0.25
CA LEU A 15 -5.47 -8.50 0.45
C LEU A 15 -5.94 -9.95 0.54
N VAL A 16 -6.21 -10.42 1.76
CA VAL A 16 -6.85 -11.71 2.02
C VAL A 16 -8.31 -11.61 1.56
N LEU A 17 -8.67 -12.36 0.52
CA LEU A 17 -10.04 -12.47 0.02
C LEU A 17 -10.80 -13.59 0.72
N VAL A 18 -10.11 -14.70 0.97
CA VAL A 18 -10.63 -15.84 1.72
C VAL A 18 -9.53 -16.34 2.62
N HIS A 19 -9.85 -16.64 3.86
CA HIS A 19 -8.98 -17.39 4.75
C HIS A 19 -9.84 -18.21 5.70
N GLU A 20 -9.67 -19.52 5.67
CA GLU A 20 -10.41 -20.45 6.52
C GLU A 20 -9.45 -21.52 7.04
N CYS A 21 -9.58 -21.83 8.32
CA CYS A 21 -8.80 -22.86 8.99
C CYS A 21 -9.73 -23.91 9.58
N PHE A 22 -9.56 -25.16 9.15
CA PHE A 22 -10.45 -26.28 9.50
C PHE A 22 -9.93 -27.13 10.67
N THR A 23 -8.74 -26.84 11.18
CA THR A 23 -8.14 -27.55 12.32
C THR A 23 -7.58 -26.57 13.37
N LYS A 24 -7.46 -27.01 14.63
CA LYS A 24 -6.97 -26.16 15.74
C LYS A 24 -5.45 -25.88 15.70
N GLU A 25 -4.70 -26.54 14.82
CA GLU A 25 -3.29 -26.25 14.58
C GLU A 25 -3.18 -25.15 13.51
N VAL A 26 -2.87 -23.93 13.96
CA VAL A 26 -2.77 -22.74 13.13
C VAL A 26 -1.39 -22.68 12.47
N VAL A 27 -1.33 -22.74 11.14
CA VAL A 27 -0.20 -22.14 10.41
C VAL A 27 -0.51 -20.64 10.33
N LEU A 28 0.33 -19.82 10.95
CA LEU A 28 0.08 -18.38 11.07
C LEU A 28 0.04 -17.72 9.67
N LEU A 29 -0.94 -16.85 9.44
CA LEU A 29 -1.07 -16.02 8.23
C LEU A 29 0.24 -15.28 7.85
N THR A 30 1.11 -15.00 8.84
CA THR A 30 2.43 -14.38 8.67
C THR A 30 3.44 -15.25 7.92
N GLU A 31 3.41 -16.57 8.10
CA GLU A 31 4.33 -17.47 7.37
C GLU A 31 3.90 -17.64 5.90
N LEU A 32 2.59 -17.56 5.64
CA LEU A 32 2.04 -17.63 4.29
C LEU A 32 2.19 -16.32 3.50
N SER A 33 2.13 -15.17 4.18
CA SER A 33 2.42 -13.88 3.55
C SER A 33 3.91 -13.75 3.22
N GLU A 34 4.82 -14.26 4.06
CA GLU A 34 6.26 -14.36 3.74
C GLU A 34 6.52 -15.25 2.53
N CYS A 35 5.85 -16.39 2.39
CA CYS A 35 5.89 -17.21 1.17
C CYS A 35 5.40 -16.42 -0.06
N ALA A 36 4.27 -15.72 0.05
CA ALA A 36 3.75 -14.88 -1.04
C ALA A 36 4.66 -13.70 -1.40
N HIS A 37 5.40 -13.14 -0.44
CA HIS A 37 6.38 -12.08 -0.66
C HIS A 37 7.69 -12.61 -1.27
N THR A 38 8.14 -13.80 -0.87
CA THR A 38 9.32 -14.47 -1.44
C THR A 38 9.07 -14.90 -2.88
N LEU A 39 7.83 -15.28 -3.23
CA LEU A 39 7.41 -15.57 -4.60
C LEU A 39 7.33 -14.32 -5.50
N LYS A 40 7.28 -13.10 -4.94
CA LYS A 40 7.26 -11.83 -5.70
C LYS A 40 8.64 -11.37 -6.19
N SER A 41 9.74 -11.90 -5.62
CA SER A 41 11.10 -11.45 -5.96
C SER A 41 11.74 -12.14 -7.17
N ASP A 42 11.12 -13.18 -7.75
CA ASP A 42 11.61 -13.86 -8.94
C ASP A 42 10.90 -13.33 -10.19
N SER A 43 11.47 -12.29 -10.80
CA SER A 43 10.86 -11.47 -11.85
C SER A 43 11.09 -11.97 -13.28
N ASP A 44 11.27 -13.27 -13.50
CA ASP A 44 11.59 -13.77 -14.85
C ASP A 44 11.12 -15.22 -15.06
N ARG A 45 9.91 -15.41 -15.62
CA ARG A 45 9.54 -16.50 -16.55
C ARG A 45 8.07 -16.43 -16.95
N SER A 46 7.83 -16.70 -18.22
CA SER A 46 6.52 -16.92 -18.83
C SER A 46 5.72 -18.01 -18.11
N ILE A 47 4.41 -18.03 -18.40
CA ILE A 47 3.28 -18.86 -17.93
C ILE A 47 3.53 -20.39 -17.68
N GLU A 48 4.76 -20.91 -17.85
CA GLU A 48 5.13 -22.33 -17.71
C GLU A 48 6.09 -22.69 -16.56
N SER A 49 6.63 -21.76 -15.76
CA SER A 49 7.56 -22.15 -14.66
C SER A 49 6.84 -22.57 -13.38
N ARG A 50 6.38 -23.82 -13.39
CA ARG A 50 6.06 -24.72 -12.26
C ARG A 50 6.72 -24.37 -10.91
N ILE A 51 5.91 -24.44 -9.85
CA ILE A 51 6.23 -25.12 -8.58
C ILE A 51 7.65 -24.85 -8.04
N ALA A 52 7.81 -23.83 -7.20
CA ALA A 52 9.09 -23.64 -6.50
C ALA A 52 8.91 -23.04 -5.10
N ALA A 53 8.45 -23.88 -4.17
CA ALA A 53 9.26 -24.20 -2.99
C ALA A 53 9.33 -25.73 -2.97
N TYR A 54 10.54 -26.19 -3.23
CA TYR A 54 10.93 -27.54 -3.58
C TYR A 54 11.19 -28.31 -2.27
N ASP A 55 10.55 -29.45 -2.05
CA ASP A 55 11.23 -30.68 -1.60
C ASP A 55 10.38 -31.94 -1.89
N SER A 56 11.06 -32.97 -2.39
CA SER A 56 10.67 -34.38 -2.58
C SER A 56 9.17 -34.77 -2.66
N GLN A 57 8.62 -35.03 -3.86
CA GLN A 57 7.43 -35.88 -4.22
C GLN A 57 6.10 -35.81 -3.41
N LYS A 58 6.05 -35.16 -2.24
CA LYS A 58 4.95 -35.09 -1.30
C LYS A 58 5.02 -33.76 -0.53
N SER A 59 3.96 -32.94 -0.57
CA SER A 59 3.95 -31.64 0.13
C SER A 59 2.66 -31.40 0.92
N LYS A 60 2.77 -30.84 2.13
CA LYS A 60 1.62 -30.49 3.00
C LYS A 60 1.02 -29.12 2.71
N VAL A 61 1.71 -28.28 1.96
CA VAL A 61 1.24 -26.95 1.54
C VAL A 61 1.45 -26.82 0.05
N ILE A 62 0.45 -26.31 -0.66
CA ILE A 62 0.46 -26.12 -2.11
C ILE A 62 -0.09 -24.73 -2.43
N TRP A 63 0.36 -24.12 -3.52
CA TRP A 63 -0.17 -22.83 -3.96
C TRP A 63 -0.17 -22.68 -5.48
N LEU A 64 -1.02 -21.77 -5.96
CA LEU A 64 -1.14 -21.40 -7.36
C LEU A 64 -1.33 -19.89 -7.44
N SER A 65 -0.50 -19.21 -8.23
CA SER A 65 -0.73 -17.81 -8.58
C SER A 65 -1.28 -17.72 -9.99
N ASP A 66 -2.46 -17.14 -10.15
CA ASP A 66 -3.09 -16.90 -11.43
C ASP A 66 -2.73 -15.51 -11.96
N ALA A 67 -1.89 -15.44 -12.98
CA ALA A 67 -1.40 -14.18 -13.52
C ALA A 67 -2.52 -13.32 -14.17
N VAL A 68 -3.59 -13.96 -14.66
CA VAL A 68 -4.70 -13.28 -15.35
C VAL A 68 -5.59 -12.53 -14.35
N THR A 69 -5.99 -13.20 -13.27
CA THR A 69 -6.82 -12.59 -12.21
C THR A 69 -5.99 -11.90 -11.12
N GLY A 70 -4.69 -12.19 -11.06
CA GLY A 70 -3.79 -11.71 -10.02
C GLY A 70 -4.00 -12.40 -8.67
N LEU A 71 -4.76 -13.50 -8.62
CA LEU A 71 -5.08 -14.21 -7.38
C LEU A 71 -3.99 -15.21 -7.01
N THR A 72 -3.71 -15.37 -5.72
CA THR A 72 -2.86 -16.42 -5.18
C THR A 72 -3.66 -17.32 -4.25
N PHE A 73 -3.73 -18.60 -4.59
CA PHE A 73 -4.39 -19.65 -3.81
C PHE A 73 -3.32 -20.40 -3.02
N ILE A 74 -3.55 -20.60 -1.73
CA ILE A 74 -2.69 -21.40 -0.85
C ILE A 74 -3.58 -22.38 -0.08
N LEU A 75 -3.23 -23.66 -0.13
CA LEU A 75 -3.92 -24.73 0.59
C LEU A 75 -2.93 -25.50 1.44
N SER A 76 -3.33 -25.87 2.66
CA SER A 76 -2.54 -26.75 3.54
C SER A 76 -3.33 -27.99 3.92
N PHE A 77 -2.61 -29.09 4.12
CA PHE A 77 -3.14 -30.43 4.33
C PHE A 77 -2.44 -31.12 5.51
N GLU A 78 -3.14 -32.06 6.13
CA GLU A 78 -2.63 -32.83 7.25
C GLU A 78 -1.51 -33.79 6.85
N GLU A 79 -1.67 -34.43 5.70
CA GLU A 79 -0.68 -35.29 5.07
C GLU A 79 -0.20 -34.71 3.75
N ALA A 80 0.95 -35.19 3.31
CA ALA A 80 1.63 -34.65 2.15
C ALA A 80 1.05 -35.25 0.86
N LEU A 81 0.63 -34.39 -0.06
CA LEU A 81 -0.04 -34.73 -1.33
C LEU A 81 0.96 -35.16 -2.41
N GLU A 82 0.58 -36.13 -3.23
CA GLU A 82 1.30 -36.37 -4.47
C GLU A 82 1.09 -35.25 -5.48
N LYS A 83 2.04 -35.06 -6.39
CA LYS A 83 2.03 -33.95 -7.34
C LYS A 83 0.74 -33.86 -8.17
N HIS A 84 0.25 -34.99 -8.67
CA HIS A 84 -0.95 -35.00 -9.52
C HIS A 84 -2.21 -34.59 -8.75
N GLU A 85 -2.34 -35.01 -7.48
CA GLU A 85 -3.43 -34.62 -6.59
C GLU A 85 -3.38 -33.13 -6.25
N ALA A 86 -2.19 -32.61 -5.98
CA ALA A 86 -1.96 -31.18 -5.74
C ALA A 86 -2.34 -30.32 -6.95
N ASP A 87 -1.95 -30.75 -8.15
CA ASP A 87 -2.23 -30.04 -9.42
C ASP A 87 -3.76 -29.99 -9.68
N ASP A 88 -4.48 -31.09 -9.45
CA ASP A 88 -5.93 -31.14 -9.62
C ASP A 88 -6.66 -30.29 -8.56
N LEU A 89 -6.24 -30.33 -7.30
CA LEU A 89 -6.85 -29.53 -6.22
C LEU A 89 -6.66 -28.02 -6.44
N LEU A 90 -5.48 -27.58 -6.90
CA LEU A 90 -5.22 -26.18 -7.22
C LEU A 90 -6.06 -25.70 -8.40
N ARG A 91 -6.18 -26.52 -9.46
CA ARG A 91 -7.03 -26.21 -10.62
C ARG A 91 -8.50 -26.11 -10.21
N THR A 92 -8.99 -27.09 -9.45
CA THR A 92 -10.36 -27.09 -8.94
C THR A 92 -10.63 -25.91 -8.02
N SER A 93 -9.68 -25.50 -7.19
CA SER A 93 -9.79 -24.31 -6.33
C SER A 93 -9.91 -23.03 -7.13
N LYS A 94 -9.08 -22.89 -8.17
CA LYS A 94 -9.14 -21.76 -9.09
C LYS A 94 -10.47 -21.72 -9.84
N ASP A 95 -10.90 -22.84 -10.42
CA ASP A 95 -12.15 -22.92 -11.18
C ASP A 95 -13.37 -22.67 -10.30
N ALA A 96 -13.35 -23.18 -9.06
CA ALA A 96 -14.41 -22.92 -8.09
C ALA A 96 -14.48 -21.43 -7.73
N PHE A 97 -13.34 -20.79 -7.49
CA PHE A 97 -13.31 -19.37 -7.16
C PHE A 97 -13.73 -18.50 -8.35
N ALA A 98 -13.32 -18.85 -9.57
CA ALA A 98 -13.64 -18.11 -10.79
C ALA A 98 -15.16 -17.99 -11.05
N GLU A 99 -15.97 -18.97 -10.63
CA GLU A 99 -17.43 -18.91 -10.77
C GLU A 99 -18.09 -17.89 -9.84
N TYR A 100 -17.47 -17.56 -8.70
CA TYR A 100 -18.00 -16.60 -7.72
C TYR A 100 -17.25 -15.26 -7.73
N TYR A 101 -16.13 -15.20 -8.45
CA TYR A 101 -15.24 -14.04 -8.45
C TYR A 101 -15.78 -12.91 -9.33
N GLU A 102 -16.32 -11.89 -8.68
CA GLU A 102 -16.55 -10.57 -9.27
C GLU A 102 -15.59 -9.57 -8.60
N HIS A 103 -15.03 -8.66 -9.40
CA HIS A 103 -13.96 -7.74 -8.97
C HIS A 103 -14.41 -6.75 -7.87
N ASP A 104 -15.72 -6.56 -7.70
CA ASP A 104 -16.35 -5.65 -6.71
C ASP A 104 -17.05 -6.40 -5.55
N ARG A 105 -16.95 -7.73 -5.48
CA ARG A 105 -17.56 -8.55 -4.43
C ARG A 105 -16.57 -8.74 -3.27
N PHE A 106 -17.00 -8.47 -2.04
CA PHE A 106 -16.18 -8.63 -0.82
C PHE A 106 -16.66 -9.77 0.08
N ASP A 107 -17.71 -10.48 -0.33
CA ASP A 107 -18.28 -11.62 0.39
C ASP A 107 -18.19 -12.88 -0.49
N TYR A 108 -17.31 -13.79 -0.08
CA TYR A 108 -17.08 -15.08 -0.71
C TYR A 108 -17.52 -16.25 0.20
N SER A 109 -18.51 -16.03 1.06
CA SER A 109 -19.04 -17.06 1.98
C SER A 109 -19.49 -18.35 1.28
N GLU A 110 -19.91 -18.27 0.00
CA GLU A 110 -20.33 -19.41 -0.82
C GLU A 110 -19.16 -20.21 -1.41
N PHE A 111 -17.94 -19.65 -1.44
CA PHE A 111 -16.78 -20.31 -2.03
C PHE A 111 -16.32 -21.52 -1.21
N LEU A 112 -16.28 -21.41 0.12
CA LEU A 112 -15.79 -22.50 0.98
C LEU A 112 -16.67 -23.76 0.88
N PRO A 113 -18.02 -23.66 0.97
CA PRO A 113 -18.90 -24.81 0.70
C PRO A 113 -18.73 -25.40 -0.72
N ALA A 114 -18.57 -24.54 -1.74
CA ALA A 114 -18.39 -24.99 -3.12
C ALA A 114 -17.06 -25.74 -3.33
N LEU A 115 -15.98 -25.23 -2.73
CA LEU A 115 -14.67 -25.87 -2.74
C LEU A 115 -14.72 -27.23 -2.03
N GLN A 116 -15.33 -27.30 -0.84
CA GLN A 116 -15.48 -28.54 -0.09
C GLN A 116 -16.28 -29.59 -0.87
N ALA A 117 -17.38 -29.20 -1.52
CA ALA A 117 -18.20 -30.10 -2.33
C ALA A 117 -17.41 -30.68 -3.53
N ARG A 118 -16.57 -29.86 -4.18
CA ARG A 118 -15.73 -30.31 -5.30
C ARG A 118 -14.56 -31.21 -4.86
N ILE A 119 -13.97 -30.93 -3.70
CA ILE A 119 -12.95 -31.82 -3.10
C ILE A 119 -13.57 -33.19 -2.80
N GLN A 120 -14.76 -33.25 -2.19
CA GLN A 120 -15.47 -34.51 -1.96
C GLN A 120 -15.86 -35.25 -3.25
N GLN A 121 -16.14 -34.51 -4.33
CA GLN A 121 -16.43 -35.11 -5.63
C GLN A 121 -15.17 -35.75 -6.25
N LEU A 122 -14.01 -35.07 -6.16
CA LEU A 122 -12.72 -35.62 -6.58
C LEU A 122 -12.34 -36.89 -5.80
N GLU A 123 -12.62 -36.91 -4.49
CA GLU A 123 -12.43 -38.11 -3.64
C GLU A 123 -13.20 -39.31 -4.17
N ARG A 124 -14.50 -39.14 -4.46
CA ARG A 124 -15.35 -40.22 -4.99
C ARG A 124 -14.94 -40.69 -6.38
N SER A 125 -14.44 -39.78 -7.22
CA SER A 125 -13.95 -40.09 -8.57
C SER A 125 -12.63 -40.88 -8.54
N ASN A 126 -11.74 -40.62 -7.59
CA ASN A 126 -10.49 -41.37 -7.43
C ASN A 126 -10.73 -42.78 -6.87
N GLU A 127 -11.67 -42.95 -5.93
CA GLU A 127 -12.06 -44.29 -5.42
C GLU A 127 -12.62 -45.20 -6.53
N HIS A 128 -13.36 -44.64 -7.50
CA HIS A 128 -13.90 -45.39 -8.64
C HIS A 128 -12.81 -45.77 -9.67
N CYS A 129 -11.74 -44.98 -9.81
CA CYS A 129 -10.62 -45.30 -10.69
C CYS A 129 -9.72 -46.42 -10.14
N GLU A 130 -9.50 -46.48 -8.81
CA GLU A 130 -8.72 -47.55 -8.18
C GLU A 130 -9.43 -48.92 -8.25
N LEU A 131 -10.76 -48.93 -8.13
CA LEU A 131 -11.59 -50.14 -8.34
C LEU A 131 -11.56 -50.62 -9.80
N GLY A 132 -11.46 -49.70 -10.77
CA GLY A 132 -11.28 -50.02 -12.19
C GLY A 132 -9.89 -50.59 -12.50
N ALA A 133 -8.83 -49.97 -11.96
CA ALA A 133 -7.44 -50.40 -12.16
C ALA A 133 -7.09 -51.74 -11.47
N ALA A 134 -7.79 -52.11 -10.39
CA ALA A 134 -7.67 -53.42 -9.76
C ALA A 134 -8.27 -54.54 -10.64
N SER A 135 -9.22 -54.23 -11.52
CA SER A 135 -9.80 -55.21 -12.44
C SER A 135 -8.88 -55.51 -13.64
N GLU A 136 -8.08 -54.53 -14.09
CA GLU A 136 -7.17 -54.66 -15.24
C GLU A 136 -5.79 -55.25 -14.89
N ARG A 137 -5.41 -55.33 -13.60
CA ARG A 137 -4.12 -55.93 -13.17
C ARG A 137 -4.20 -57.42 -12.81
N SER A 138 -5.30 -58.09 -13.15
CA SER A 138 -5.53 -59.52 -12.86
C SER A 138 -5.16 -60.48 -14.00
N GLY A 139 -4.46 -60.01 -15.04
CA GLY A 139 -4.01 -60.88 -16.13
C GLY A 139 -2.70 -60.46 -16.74
N VAL A 140 -1.58 -60.93 -16.18
CA VAL A 140 -0.43 -61.54 -16.90
C VAL A 140 0.47 -62.22 -15.86
N ASP A 141 0.86 -63.45 -16.18
CA ASP A 141 1.45 -64.47 -15.32
C ASP A 141 3.00 -64.50 -15.40
N ASN A 142 3.62 -64.97 -14.29
CA ASN A 142 4.84 -65.78 -14.16
C ASN A 142 6.28 -65.28 -14.49
N SER A 143 7.12 -65.27 -13.42
CA SER A 143 8.32 -66.12 -13.21
C SER A 143 9.75 -65.51 -13.09
N VAL A 144 10.48 -66.03 -12.08
CA VAL A 144 11.95 -66.29 -11.96
C VAL A 144 12.91 -65.33 -11.19
N SER A 145 13.24 -65.77 -9.96
CA SER A 145 14.54 -65.93 -9.21
C SER A 145 15.59 -64.83 -8.92
N ASP A 146 15.92 -64.74 -7.62
CA ASP A 146 17.24 -64.71 -6.92
C ASP A 146 18.51 -64.09 -7.55
N SER A 147 19.19 -63.20 -6.81
CA SER A 147 20.55 -63.43 -6.23
C SER A 147 21.18 -62.16 -5.60
N LYS A 148 22.26 -62.41 -4.83
CA LYS A 148 22.86 -61.66 -3.70
C LYS A 148 24.07 -60.75 -4.04
N LEU A 149 24.28 -59.74 -3.17
CA LEU A 149 25.56 -59.21 -2.59
C LEU A 149 26.58 -58.48 -3.52
N PRO A 150 27.61 -57.74 -3.00
CA PRO A 150 27.84 -57.16 -1.66
C PRO A 150 28.40 -55.70 -1.61
N SER A 151 28.57 -55.26 -0.36
CA SER A 151 29.19 -54.07 0.23
C SER A 151 30.68 -53.81 -0.05
N ARG A 152 31.12 -52.54 0.15
CA ARG A 152 32.48 -52.16 0.57
C ARG A 152 32.50 -50.81 1.29
N ASP A 153 33.44 -50.74 2.23
CA ASP A 153 33.59 -49.82 3.36
C ASP A 153 34.84 -48.91 3.18
N PHE A 154 35.11 -48.04 4.16
CA PHE A 154 36.27 -47.14 4.38
C PHE A 154 36.23 -45.76 3.69
N GLY A 155 36.60 -44.64 4.33
CA GLY A 155 37.25 -44.44 5.62
C GLY A 155 37.46 -42.95 5.92
N ARG A 156 37.73 -42.68 7.20
CA ARG A 156 37.83 -41.37 7.86
C ARG A 156 39.29 -40.91 7.91
N THR A 157 39.60 -39.62 7.73
CA THR A 157 40.80 -39.00 8.34
C THR A 157 40.58 -37.53 8.70
N LYS A 158 41.06 -37.17 9.90
CA LYS A 158 41.15 -35.83 10.51
C LYS A 158 42.45 -35.13 10.06
N ARG A 159 42.48 -33.78 10.12
CA ARG A 159 43.63 -33.00 10.64
C ARG A 159 43.21 -31.58 11.08
N GLN A 160 43.87 -31.12 12.15
CA GLN A 160 43.70 -29.87 12.91
C GLN A 160 44.78 -28.81 12.57
N HIS A 161 44.62 -27.62 13.19
CA HIS A 161 45.58 -26.51 13.46
C HIS A 161 45.53 -25.35 12.44
N HIS A 162 45.63 -24.05 12.78
CA HIS A 162 45.84 -23.30 14.03
C HIS A 162 45.41 -21.81 13.84
N TYR A 163 45.36 -21.07 14.95
CA TYR A 163 45.02 -19.66 15.18
C TYR A 163 45.95 -18.61 14.52
N HIS A 164 45.43 -17.41 14.19
CA HIS A 164 46.00 -16.12 14.62
C HIS A 164 45.12 -14.88 14.31
N ASP A 165 44.97 -14.02 15.33
CA ASP A 165 44.59 -12.59 15.33
C ASP A 165 45.85 -11.73 15.08
N PRO A 166 45.76 -10.52 14.48
CA PRO A 166 45.99 -9.31 15.29
C PRO A 166 45.21 -8.03 14.86
N SER A 167 45.29 -7.05 15.77
CA SER A 167 44.57 -5.79 15.91
C SER A 167 45.23 -4.53 15.29
N VAL A 168 44.39 -3.54 14.96
CA VAL A 168 44.48 -2.04 15.00
C VAL A 168 45.82 -1.30 14.69
N PRO A 169 45.74 -0.14 13.98
CA PRO A 169 46.26 1.11 14.58
C PRO A 169 45.35 2.34 14.43
N ARG A 170 45.49 3.26 15.40
CA ARG A 170 44.94 4.64 15.46
C ARG A 170 45.84 5.63 14.71
N SER A 171 45.28 6.71 14.16
CA SER A 171 45.91 8.05 14.21
C SER A 171 44.87 9.18 14.16
N ARG A 172 45.20 10.30 14.82
CA ARG A 172 44.42 11.52 15.04
C ARG A 172 44.73 12.56 13.95
N HIS A 173 43.79 13.44 13.61
CA HIS A 173 44.02 14.89 13.57
C HIS A 173 42.68 15.66 13.60
N SER A 174 42.72 16.79 14.30
CA SER A 174 41.65 17.74 14.63
C SER A 174 41.57 18.90 13.64
N GLU A 175 40.38 19.50 13.49
CA GLU A 175 40.04 20.93 13.25
C GLU A 175 38.55 20.92 12.86
N ARG A 176 37.56 21.48 13.57
CA ARG A 176 37.32 22.80 14.19
C ARG A 176 37.34 23.96 13.17
N LEU A 177 36.18 24.19 12.54
CA LEU A 177 35.79 25.49 11.98
C LEU A 177 34.36 25.80 12.43
N ASP A 178 34.26 26.59 13.49
CA ASP A 178 33.09 27.40 13.81
C ASP A 178 33.06 28.63 12.88
N SER A 179 31.88 29.28 12.84
CA SER A 179 31.56 30.59 12.26
C SER A 179 31.25 30.63 10.76
N LEU A 180 29.95 30.64 10.43
CA LEU A 180 29.42 31.65 9.52
C LEU A 180 28.09 32.17 10.05
N ASP A 181 28.05 33.49 10.10
CA ASP A 181 27.13 34.38 10.74
C ASP A 181 25.84 34.55 9.94
N PHE A 182 24.76 34.88 10.64
CA PHE A 182 23.45 35.19 10.09
C PHE A 182 23.46 36.61 9.51
N SER A 183 23.02 36.75 8.25
CA SER A 183 22.53 38.03 7.74
C SER A 183 21.25 37.82 6.91
N GLU A 184 20.30 38.71 7.16
CA GLU A 184 18.89 38.71 6.79
C GLU A 184 18.59 38.95 5.28
N PRO A 185 17.32 38.79 4.84
CA PRO A 185 16.98 38.27 3.52
C PRO A 185 16.79 39.35 2.44
N SER A 186 17.23 39.03 1.22
CA SER A 186 16.94 39.83 0.03
C SER A 186 15.66 39.31 -0.65
N GLN A 187 14.64 40.16 -0.62
CA GLN A 187 13.57 40.39 -1.61
C GLN A 187 12.77 39.18 -2.13
N VAL A 188 11.55 39.09 -1.60
CA VAL A 188 10.43 38.28 -2.09
C VAL A 188 10.04 38.72 -3.52
N ALA A 189 10.21 37.82 -4.50
CA ALA A 189 9.54 37.94 -5.79
C ALA A 189 8.06 37.55 -5.62
N GLN A 190 7.14 38.45 -6.03
CA GLN A 190 5.71 38.17 -6.07
C GLN A 190 5.40 37.14 -7.16
N PRO A 191 4.48 36.19 -6.94
CA PRO A 191 4.01 35.29 -8.01
C PRO A 191 3.17 36.07 -9.04
N PRO A 192 3.20 35.68 -10.33
CA PRO A 192 2.47 36.36 -11.39
C PRO A 192 0.95 36.21 -11.22
N ILE A 193 0.26 37.33 -11.41
CA ILE A 193 -1.21 37.42 -11.45
C ILE A 193 -1.67 36.94 -12.83
N PHE A 194 -2.44 35.85 -12.90
CA PHE A 194 -3.12 35.42 -14.12
C PHE A 194 -4.45 36.18 -14.28
N PRO A 195 -4.76 36.77 -15.45
CA PRO A 195 -6.05 37.40 -15.69
C PRO A 195 -7.14 36.35 -15.96
N GLU A 196 -8.32 36.54 -15.38
CA GLU A 196 -9.52 35.74 -15.65
C GLU A 196 -10.00 35.94 -17.11
N PRO A 197 -10.49 34.88 -17.79
CA PRO A 197 -11.02 35.01 -19.14
C PRO A 197 -12.44 35.58 -19.14
N SER A 198 -12.57 36.80 -19.64
CA SER A 198 -13.84 37.44 -19.99
C SER A 198 -14.50 36.78 -21.22
N SER A 199 -15.80 36.56 -21.11
CA SER A 199 -16.68 36.07 -22.16
C SER A 199 -16.86 37.07 -23.31
N THR A 200 -16.73 36.62 -24.56
CA THR A 200 -17.39 37.32 -25.68
C THR A 200 -17.68 36.37 -26.84
N GLN A 201 -18.97 36.28 -27.15
CA GLN A 201 -19.53 35.64 -28.34
C GLN A 201 -19.16 36.42 -29.59
N SER A 202 -18.89 35.75 -30.70
CA SER A 202 -19.05 36.34 -32.03
C SER A 202 -19.49 35.30 -33.05
N LYS A 203 -20.70 35.54 -33.58
CA LYS A 203 -21.26 34.92 -34.78
C LYS A 203 -20.72 35.69 -35.98
N HIS A 204 -20.25 34.99 -37.01
CA HIS A 204 -20.34 35.51 -38.37
C HIS A 204 -20.43 34.38 -39.39
N THR A 205 -21.65 34.18 -39.89
CA THR A 205 -21.97 33.45 -41.12
C THR A 205 -21.88 34.45 -42.28
N GLN A 206 -21.07 34.16 -43.31
CA GLN A 206 -21.18 34.82 -44.60
C GLN A 206 -21.52 33.81 -45.69
N ALA A 207 -22.55 34.15 -46.44
CA ALA A 207 -23.13 33.43 -47.54
C ALA A 207 -22.35 33.69 -48.83
N ILE A 208 -22.23 32.67 -49.67
CA ILE A 208 -21.92 32.82 -51.09
C ILE A 208 -23.02 32.11 -51.89
N LYS A 209 -23.74 32.88 -52.71
CA LYS A 209 -24.61 32.40 -53.79
C LYS A 209 -23.84 32.48 -55.10
N HIS A 210 -23.91 31.44 -55.93
CA HIS A 210 -24.05 31.60 -57.39
C HIS A 210 -24.70 30.35 -58.01
N GLU A 211 -25.57 30.61 -58.99
CA GLU A 211 -26.47 29.72 -59.72
C GLU A 211 -25.77 28.86 -60.79
N GLY A 212 -26.47 27.80 -61.24
CA GLY A 212 -26.48 27.48 -62.67
C GLY A 212 -26.20 26.03 -63.12
N GLY A 213 -27.11 25.11 -62.82
CA GLY A 213 -27.59 24.05 -63.72
C GLY A 213 -26.63 23.05 -64.38
N LYS A 214 -26.81 21.76 -64.05
CA LYS A 214 -27.24 20.68 -64.98
C LYS A 214 -27.47 19.39 -64.21
N ARG A 215 -28.66 18.79 -64.42
CA ARG A 215 -29.07 17.48 -63.94
C ARG A 215 -28.14 16.41 -64.50
N LEU A 216 -27.41 15.72 -63.63
CA LEU A 216 -26.83 14.41 -63.89
C LEU A 216 -26.96 13.56 -62.62
N GLY A 217 -27.74 12.49 -62.75
CA GLY A 217 -27.62 11.27 -61.96
C GLY A 217 -27.86 11.37 -60.46
N LEU A 218 -29.11 11.16 -60.03
CA LEU A 218 -29.39 10.43 -58.78
C LEU A 218 -28.80 9.01 -58.91
N SER A 219 -27.52 8.83 -58.60
CA SER A 219 -26.91 7.52 -58.35
C SER A 219 -25.50 7.65 -57.74
N TRP A 220 -25.33 8.42 -56.66
CA TRP A 220 -24.11 8.32 -55.83
C TRP A 220 -24.29 8.67 -54.35
N CYS A 221 -25.52 8.82 -53.86
CA CYS A 221 -25.79 9.04 -52.43
C CYS A 221 -26.54 7.83 -51.86
N ARG A 222 -25.92 6.66 -51.90
CA ARG A 222 -26.38 5.52 -51.08
C ARG A 222 -25.26 4.62 -50.58
N ASP A 223 -24.02 5.13 -50.56
CA ASP A 223 -22.91 4.46 -49.87
C ASP A 223 -22.05 5.50 -49.13
N LEU A 224 -21.85 5.23 -47.84
CA LEU A 224 -20.76 5.70 -46.99
C LEU A 224 -20.85 7.10 -46.33
N VAL A 225 -21.95 7.34 -45.59
CA VAL A 225 -21.74 7.72 -44.17
C VAL A 225 -21.95 6.45 -43.37
N SER A 226 -20.95 5.55 -43.38
CA SER A 226 -20.89 4.61 -42.27
C SER A 226 -20.51 5.47 -41.07
N PHE A 227 -21.49 5.69 -40.19
CA PHE A 227 -21.22 6.06 -38.81
C PHE A 227 -20.42 4.91 -38.22
N ARG A 228 -19.10 4.92 -38.46
CA ARG A 228 -18.21 3.87 -38.01
C ARG A 228 -18.02 4.14 -36.53
N GLU A 229 -18.81 3.46 -35.71
CA GLU A 229 -18.59 3.36 -34.27
C GLU A 229 -17.18 2.79 -34.09
N THR A 230 -16.21 3.66 -33.83
CA THR A 230 -14.85 3.23 -33.54
C THR A 230 -14.82 2.78 -32.09
N HIS A 231 -14.84 1.47 -31.90
CA HIS A 231 -14.54 0.86 -30.61
C HIS A 231 -13.07 1.07 -30.27
N ILE A 232 -12.78 1.28 -28.99
CA ILE A 232 -11.41 1.34 -28.50
C ILE A 232 -10.81 -0.07 -28.58
N SER A 233 -9.75 -0.24 -29.38
CA SER A 233 -8.97 -1.47 -29.44
C SER A 233 -7.75 -1.41 -28.51
N GLU A 234 -7.27 -2.55 -28.07
CA GLU A 234 -6.07 -2.66 -27.23
C GLU A 234 -4.84 -2.04 -27.94
N GLU A 235 -4.66 -2.33 -29.23
CA GLU A 235 -3.57 -1.76 -30.03
C GLU A 235 -3.57 -0.22 -30.07
N SER A 236 -4.76 0.40 -30.09
CA SER A 236 -4.89 1.87 -30.11
C SER A 236 -4.49 2.52 -28.77
N LEU A 237 -4.51 1.75 -27.68
CA LEU A 237 -4.19 2.23 -26.33
C LEU A 237 -2.71 2.13 -26.02
N LEU A 238 -2.02 1.09 -26.51
CA LEU A 238 -0.59 0.81 -26.25
C LEU A 238 0.36 2.03 -26.28
N PRO A 239 0.34 2.89 -27.31
CA PRO A 239 1.26 4.05 -27.33
C PRO A 239 0.92 5.09 -26.25
N LEU A 240 -0.37 5.29 -25.96
CA LEU A 240 -0.84 6.24 -24.95
C LEU A 240 -0.53 5.73 -23.54
N THR A 241 -0.81 4.45 -23.29
CA THR A 241 -0.57 3.78 -22.01
C THR A 241 0.92 3.79 -21.65
N ALA A 242 1.81 3.50 -22.61
CA ALA A 242 3.25 3.59 -22.43
C ALA A 242 3.72 5.02 -22.12
N SER A 243 3.21 6.02 -22.85
CA SER A 243 3.53 7.44 -22.61
C SER A 243 3.07 7.91 -21.23
N ILE A 244 1.88 7.49 -20.81
CA ILE A 244 1.31 7.81 -19.50
C ILE A 244 2.13 7.17 -18.38
N LYS A 245 2.48 5.88 -18.51
CA LYS A 245 3.33 5.18 -17.54
C LYS A 245 4.62 5.96 -17.29
N HIS A 246 5.31 6.34 -18.36
CA HIS A 246 6.54 7.12 -18.27
C HIS A 246 6.33 8.45 -17.54
N LYS A 247 5.25 9.18 -17.84
CA LYS A 247 4.89 10.44 -17.18
C LYS A 247 4.62 10.25 -15.67
N LEU A 248 3.90 9.19 -15.29
CA LEU A 248 3.65 8.87 -13.88
C LEU A 248 4.93 8.56 -13.13
N THR A 249 5.83 7.76 -13.72
CA THR A 249 7.13 7.44 -13.11
C THR A 249 8.01 8.68 -12.96
N GLN A 250 8.04 9.58 -13.95
CA GLN A 250 8.75 10.86 -13.84
C GLN A 250 8.24 11.74 -12.69
N LYS A 251 6.95 11.62 -12.36
CA LYS A 251 6.32 12.29 -11.21
C LYS A 251 6.39 11.49 -9.92
N ASN A 252 7.31 10.51 -9.83
CA ASN A 252 7.61 9.73 -8.63
C ASN A 252 6.49 8.77 -8.18
N VAL A 253 5.67 8.31 -9.13
CA VAL A 253 4.83 7.12 -8.91
C VAL A 253 5.70 5.87 -9.11
N THR A 254 5.57 4.86 -8.25
CA THR A 254 6.34 3.61 -8.44
C THR A 254 5.99 2.96 -9.77
N SER A 255 6.96 2.28 -10.40
CA SER A 255 6.72 1.63 -11.70
C SER A 255 5.54 0.65 -11.64
N ASP A 256 5.47 -0.14 -10.56
CA ASP A 256 4.42 -1.15 -10.37
C ASP A 256 3.02 -0.52 -10.30
N ILE A 257 2.90 0.62 -9.63
CA ILE A 257 1.61 1.33 -9.50
C ILE A 257 1.26 2.04 -10.81
N ALA A 258 2.26 2.59 -11.52
CA ALA A 258 2.06 3.17 -12.84
C ALA A 258 1.57 2.12 -13.85
N ASP A 259 2.18 0.93 -13.86
CA ASP A 259 1.75 -0.21 -14.69
C ASP A 259 0.32 -0.61 -14.37
N LEU A 260 0.02 -0.81 -13.09
CA LEU A 260 -1.30 -1.19 -12.64
C LEU A 260 -2.38 -0.21 -13.12
N LEU A 261 -2.17 1.09 -12.87
CA LEU A 261 -3.13 2.14 -13.24
C LEU A 261 -3.43 2.12 -14.73
N VAL A 262 -2.36 1.99 -15.53
CA VAL A 262 -2.44 2.01 -16.97
C VAL A 262 -3.13 0.75 -17.51
N THR A 263 -2.85 -0.43 -16.94
CA THR A 263 -3.54 -1.68 -17.26
C THR A 263 -5.03 -1.62 -16.90
N GLU A 264 -5.37 -1.13 -15.70
CA GLU A 264 -6.76 -1.03 -15.25
C GLU A 264 -7.57 -0.08 -16.14
N VAL A 265 -7.00 1.06 -16.50
CA VAL A 265 -7.62 2.02 -17.43
C VAL A 265 -7.77 1.40 -18.82
N ALA A 266 -6.78 0.67 -19.32
CA ALA A 266 -6.88 0.01 -20.61
C ALA A 266 -8.03 -1.01 -20.63
N GLN A 267 -8.09 -1.89 -19.64
CA GLN A 267 -9.16 -2.89 -19.50
C GLN A 267 -10.55 -2.24 -19.39
N LYS A 268 -10.68 -1.15 -18.63
CA LYS A 268 -11.93 -0.40 -18.47
C LYS A 268 -12.39 0.27 -19.78
N LEU A 269 -11.50 0.52 -20.73
CA LEU A 269 -11.78 1.27 -21.96
C LEU A 269 -11.91 0.40 -23.21
N VAL A 270 -11.26 -0.76 -23.27
CA VAL A 270 -11.37 -1.69 -24.40
C VAL A 270 -12.84 -2.02 -24.67
N GLY A 271 -13.25 -1.94 -25.94
CA GLY A 271 -14.62 -2.21 -26.38
C GLY A 271 -15.63 -1.06 -26.17
N LYS A 272 -15.28 0.01 -25.44
CA LYS A 272 -16.17 1.18 -25.31
C LYS A 272 -16.25 1.96 -26.62
N LYS A 273 -17.43 2.55 -26.85
CA LYS A 273 -17.69 3.41 -28.01
C LYS A 273 -17.10 4.80 -27.75
N VAL A 274 -16.31 5.31 -28.69
CA VAL A 274 -15.81 6.68 -28.66
C VAL A 274 -16.86 7.59 -29.29
N SER A 275 -17.28 8.64 -28.56
CA SER A 275 -18.14 9.69 -29.13
C SER A 275 -17.36 10.50 -30.16
N THR A 276 -18.02 10.89 -31.25
CA THR A 276 -17.43 11.65 -32.38
C THR A 276 -16.73 12.94 -31.95
N PHE A 277 -17.08 13.50 -30.78
CA PHE A 277 -16.54 14.77 -30.29
C PHE A 277 -15.44 14.61 -29.21
N GLN A 278 -15.06 13.39 -28.83
CA GLN A 278 -14.04 13.14 -27.80
C GLN A 278 -12.82 12.46 -28.40
N SER A 279 -11.62 12.95 -28.05
CA SER A 279 -10.37 12.29 -28.43
C SER A 279 -10.12 11.08 -27.55
N LEU A 280 -9.50 10.02 -28.10
CA LEU A 280 -9.09 8.83 -27.33
C LEU A 280 -8.23 9.22 -26.12
N ALA A 281 -7.28 10.14 -26.31
CA ALA A 281 -6.44 10.66 -25.23
C ALA A 281 -7.29 11.26 -24.10
N SER A 282 -8.27 12.12 -24.41
CA SER A 282 -9.14 12.73 -23.38
C SER A 282 -9.94 11.69 -22.58
N ILE A 283 -10.38 10.60 -23.22
CA ILE A 283 -11.10 9.52 -22.54
C ILE A 283 -10.16 8.75 -21.61
N VAL A 284 -8.94 8.45 -22.06
CA VAL A 284 -7.92 7.77 -21.25
C VAL A 284 -7.52 8.61 -20.05
N TYR A 285 -7.20 9.90 -20.25
CA TYR A 285 -6.83 10.80 -19.16
C TYR A 285 -7.94 10.97 -18.13
N ARG A 286 -9.19 11.13 -18.57
CA ARG A 286 -10.34 11.18 -17.66
C ARG A 286 -10.50 9.89 -16.86
N SER A 287 -10.42 8.73 -17.51
CA SER A 287 -10.53 7.45 -16.82
C SER A 287 -9.39 7.24 -15.82
N LEU A 288 -8.19 7.72 -16.15
CA LEU A 288 -7.03 7.66 -15.27
C LEU A 288 -7.20 8.61 -14.06
N GLU A 289 -7.70 9.82 -14.27
CA GLU A 289 -8.03 10.77 -13.22
C GLU A 289 -9.04 10.17 -12.24
N GLU A 290 -10.12 9.58 -12.75
CA GLU A 290 -11.11 8.86 -11.94
C GLU A 290 -10.47 7.74 -11.12
N SER A 291 -9.58 6.93 -11.71
CA SER A 291 -8.89 5.85 -11.01
C SER A 291 -7.95 6.36 -9.91
N ILE A 292 -7.20 7.44 -10.17
CA ILE A 292 -6.29 8.07 -9.20
C ILE A 292 -7.09 8.64 -8.01
N ILE A 293 -8.14 9.41 -8.29
CA ILE A 293 -9.00 9.99 -7.23
C ILE A 293 -9.62 8.88 -6.39
N ARG A 294 -10.10 7.81 -7.02
CA ARG A 294 -10.68 6.65 -6.32
C ARG A 294 -9.67 5.99 -5.40
N ILE A 295 -8.43 5.78 -5.84
CA ILE A 295 -7.36 5.23 -4.98
C ILE A 295 -7.07 6.16 -3.81
N LEU A 296 -6.84 7.45 -4.09
CA LEU A 296 -6.54 8.45 -3.07
C LEU A 296 -7.68 8.68 -2.06
N SER A 297 -8.92 8.36 -2.45
CA SER A 297 -10.12 8.50 -1.61
C SER A 297 -10.64 7.17 -1.05
N SER A 298 -10.00 6.04 -1.39
CA SER A 298 -10.45 4.69 -1.00
C SER A 298 -10.34 4.44 0.50
N ALA A 299 -9.36 5.08 1.13
CA ALA A 299 -9.14 4.99 2.56
C ALA A 299 -10.14 5.90 3.30
N LYS A 300 -10.81 5.35 4.33
CA LYS A 300 -11.79 6.07 5.14
C LYS A 300 -11.14 7.30 5.78
N LYS A 301 -11.41 8.48 5.24
CA LYS A 301 -10.89 9.74 5.77
C LYS A 301 -11.59 10.07 7.08
N ILE A 302 -10.80 10.32 8.12
CA ILE A 302 -11.30 10.81 9.40
C ILE A 302 -11.56 12.32 9.26
N ASP A 303 -12.80 12.74 9.49
CA ASP A 303 -13.12 14.16 9.65
C ASP A 303 -12.71 14.61 11.05
N LEU A 304 -11.47 15.10 11.15
CA LEU A 304 -10.85 15.43 12.42
C LEU A 304 -11.65 16.48 13.23
N LEU A 305 -12.26 17.47 12.58
CA LEU A 305 -13.00 18.51 13.30
C LEU A 305 -14.28 17.95 13.90
N THR A 306 -14.97 17.08 13.17
CA THR A 306 -16.17 16.39 13.64
C THR A 306 -15.84 15.46 14.82
N GLU A 307 -14.76 14.68 14.72
CA GLU A 307 -14.34 13.76 15.78
C GLU A 307 -13.88 14.50 17.05
N VAL A 308 -13.07 15.56 16.91
CA VAL A 308 -12.67 16.40 18.05
C VAL A 308 -13.90 17.07 18.68
N GLY A 309 -14.83 17.57 17.86
CA GLY A 309 -16.09 18.15 18.33
C GLY A 309 -16.96 17.15 19.09
N SER A 310 -16.97 15.87 18.67
CA SER A 310 -17.66 14.78 19.35
C SER A 310 -17.01 14.48 20.71
N ALA A 311 -15.68 14.33 20.76
CA ALA A 311 -14.94 14.12 22.00
C ALA A 311 -15.14 15.25 23.02
N ARG A 312 -15.09 16.51 22.56
CA ARG A 312 -15.42 17.70 23.37
C ARG A 312 -16.82 17.60 23.99
N LYS A 313 -17.85 17.22 23.21
CA LYS A 313 -19.22 17.02 23.72
C LYS A 313 -19.30 15.92 24.77
N SER A 314 -18.51 14.86 24.62
CA SER A 314 -18.36 13.78 25.60
C SER A 314 -17.46 14.13 26.79
N ARG A 315 -16.98 15.39 26.91
CA ARG A 315 -16.10 15.87 27.99
C ARG A 315 -14.83 15.03 28.16
N ARG A 316 -14.25 14.59 27.06
CA ARG A 316 -12.94 13.93 27.02
C ARG A 316 -12.04 14.65 26.01
N PRO A 317 -10.71 14.68 26.23
CA PRO A 317 -9.80 15.12 25.20
C PRO A 317 -9.82 14.14 24.02
N PHE A 318 -9.63 14.66 22.81
CA PHE A 318 -9.28 13.88 21.63
C PHE A 318 -7.76 13.70 21.59
N VAL A 319 -7.28 12.46 21.53
CA VAL A 319 -5.85 12.14 21.66
C VAL A 319 -5.25 11.79 20.30
N ILE A 320 -4.23 12.53 19.88
CA ILE A 320 -3.53 12.33 18.61
C ILE A 320 -2.07 11.99 18.86
N ALA A 321 -1.59 10.86 18.34
CA ALA A 321 -0.19 10.47 18.42
C ALA A 321 0.52 10.68 17.09
N PHE A 322 1.66 11.38 17.12
CA PHE A 322 2.52 11.57 15.95
C PHE A 322 3.67 10.58 15.99
N VAL A 323 3.75 9.71 14.99
CA VAL A 323 4.75 8.64 14.85
C VAL A 323 5.51 8.75 13.53
N GLY A 324 6.64 8.06 13.41
CA GLY A 324 7.44 8.04 12.18
C GLY A 324 8.93 8.14 12.44
N VAL A 325 9.73 8.08 11.37
CA VAL A 325 11.19 7.94 11.50
C VAL A 325 11.89 9.24 11.89
N ASN A 326 13.21 9.19 12.00
CA ASN A 326 14.03 10.36 12.29
C ASN A 326 14.04 11.37 11.14
N GLY A 327 14.10 12.67 11.45
CA GLY A 327 14.31 13.73 10.45
C GLY A 327 13.07 14.15 9.63
N VAL A 328 11.97 13.38 9.69
CA VAL A 328 10.74 13.62 8.90
C VAL A 328 9.92 14.84 9.31
N GLY A 329 10.30 15.54 10.38
CA GLY A 329 9.63 16.76 10.83
C GLY A 329 8.44 16.57 11.78
N LYS A 330 8.36 15.46 12.54
CA LYS A 330 7.27 15.19 13.51
C LYS A 330 6.87 16.37 14.41
N SER A 331 7.80 16.90 15.20
CA SER A 331 7.51 18.00 16.14
C SER A 331 7.06 19.29 15.41
N THR A 332 7.61 19.56 14.22
CA THR A 332 7.19 20.69 13.38
C THR A 332 5.80 20.48 12.80
N SER A 333 5.51 19.29 12.26
CA SER A 333 4.20 18.91 11.74
C SER A 333 3.13 18.95 12.82
N LEU A 334 3.42 18.43 14.01
CA LEU A 334 2.57 18.52 15.19
C LEU A 334 2.24 19.98 15.51
N SER A 335 3.25 20.85 15.56
CA SER A 335 3.05 22.28 15.86
C SER A 335 2.18 22.99 14.83
N LYS A 336 2.24 22.57 13.55
CA LYS A 336 1.32 23.07 12.51
C LYS A 336 -0.12 22.61 12.74
N VAL A 337 -0.32 21.35 13.14
CA VAL A 337 -1.67 20.83 13.45
C VAL A 337 -2.23 21.50 14.72
N VAL A 338 -1.39 21.77 15.72
CA VAL A 338 -1.75 22.60 16.89
C VAL A 338 -2.27 23.96 16.42
N HIS A 339 -1.49 24.68 15.62
CA HIS A 339 -1.90 25.98 15.08
C HIS A 339 -3.22 25.91 14.31
N TRP A 340 -3.38 24.92 13.45
CA TRP A 340 -4.59 24.71 12.65
C TRP A 340 -5.82 24.44 13.52
N LEU A 341 -5.70 23.63 14.59
CA LEU A 341 -6.80 23.38 15.53
C LEU A 341 -7.13 24.60 16.41
N SER A 342 -6.11 25.35 16.84
CA SER A 342 -6.31 26.60 17.59
C SER A 342 -7.08 27.63 16.76
N GLN A 343 -6.85 27.70 15.44
CA GLN A 343 -7.65 28.52 14.52
C GLN A 343 -9.13 28.09 14.45
N GLN A 344 -9.44 26.85 14.80
CA GLN A 344 -10.82 26.33 14.92
C GLN A 344 -11.38 26.45 16.35
N ASN A 345 -10.72 27.23 17.23
CA ASN A 345 -11.08 27.42 18.63
C ASN A 345 -11.06 26.13 19.47
N PHE A 346 -10.17 25.19 19.16
CA PHE A 346 -9.85 24.06 20.04
C PHE A 346 -8.65 24.39 20.93
N SER A 347 -8.78 24.12 22.23
CA SER A 347 -7.68 24.15 23.18
C SER A 347 -6.82 22.90 23.02
N VAL A 348 -5.50 23.07 23.03
CA VAL A 348 -4.56 21.98 22.73
C VAL A 348 -3.49 21.90 23.82
N MET A 349 -3.20 20.68 24.26
CA MET A 349 -2.05 20.33 25.09
C MET A 349 -1.09 19.46 24.29
N VAL A 350 0.20 19.78 24.31
CA VAL A 350 1.27 18.97 23.72
C VAL A 350 1.95 18.17 24.81
N ALA A 351 2.06 16.85 24.63
CA ALA A 351 2.80 15.96 25.51
C ALA A 351 4.17 15.63 24.90
N ALA A 352 5.25 16.08 25.56
CA ALA A 352 6.61 15.85 25.12
C ALA A 352 7.08 14.42 25.47
N CYS A 353 6.80 13.47 24.57
CA CYS A 353 7.15 12.05 24.76
C CYS A 353 8.43 11.63 24.00
N ASP A 354 9.12 12.54 23.32
CA ASP A 354 10.50 12.34 22.86
C ASP A 354 11.48 12.50 24.03
N THR A 355 11.53 11.49 24.91
CA THR A 355 12.38 11.47 26.11
C THR A 355 13.85 11.14 25.82
N PHE A 356 14.20 10.87 24.56
CA PHE A 356 15.54 10.42 24.18
C PHE A 356 16.42 11.54 23.66
N ARG A 357 15.81 12.54 23.00
CA ARG A 357 16.53 13.67 22.42
C ARG A 357 16.32 14.90 23.27
N ALA A 358 17.32 15.28 24.08
CA ALA A 358 17.23 16.42 25.00
C ALA A 358 16.74 17.73 24.33
N GLY A 359 17.15 17.99 23.08
CA GLY A 359 16.71 19.17 22.33
C GLY A 359 15.25 19.13 21.83
N ALA A 360 14.59 17.97 21.82
CA ALA A 360 13.20 17.85 21.36
C ALA A 360 12.23 18.58 22.30
N VAL A 361 12.46 18.44 23.60
CA VAL A 361 11.64 19.08 24.63
C VAL A 361 11.76 20.61 24.55
N GLU A 362 12.98 21.14 24.39
CA GLU A 362 13.20 22.58 24.21
C GLU A 362 12.57 23.12 22.92
N GLN A 363 12.67 22.35 21.84
CA GLN A 363 12.02 22.66 20.57
C GLN A 363 10.50 22.76 20.75
N LEU A 364 9.87 21.78 21.41
CA LEU A 364 8.44 21.82 21.71
C LEU A 364 8.07 22.97 22.64
N ARG A 365 8.89 23.28 23.64
CA ARG A 365 8.67 24.43 24.53
C ARG A 365 8.63 25.74 23.75
N THR A 366 9.57 25.92 22.83
CA THR A 366 9.57 27.09 21.93
C THR A 366 8.31 27.15 21.07
N HIS A 367 7.86 26.01 20.53
CA HIS A 367 6.63 25.96 19.75
C HIS A 367 5.39 26.29 20.60
N CYS A 368 5.25 25.69 21.78
CA CYS A 368 4.12 25.90 22.67
C CYS A 368 4.03 27.34 23.18
N GLN A 369 5.16 27.96 23.51
CA GLN A 369 5.23 29.38 23.87
C GLN A 369 4.78 30.29 22.72
N ARG A 370 5.20 29.99 21.48
CA ARG A 370 4.82 30.78 20.29
C ARG A 370 3.36 30.60 19.90
N LEU A 371 2.78 29.44 20.17
CA LEU A 371 1.41 29.08 19.83
C LEU A 371 0.42 29.31 20.97
N ASP A 372 0.90 29.74 22.14
CA ASP A 372 0.12 29.90 23.36
C ASP A 372 -0.69 28.63 23.72
N CYS A 373 -0.03 27.47 23.66
CA CYS A 373 -0.64 26.18 24.00
C CYS A 373 0.06 25.51 25.19
N ALA A 374 -0.65 24.61 25.87
CA ALA A 374 -0.13 23.96 27.06
C ALA A 374 0.93 22.91 26.68
N LEU A 375 2.08 22.92 27.35
CA LEU A 375 3.08 21.86 27.27
C LEU A 375 3.02 20.98 28.52
N PHE A 376 2.93 19.68 28.33
CA PHE A 376 3.14 18.67 29.36
C PHE A 376 4.50 18.00 29.15
N GLU A 377 5.39 18.19 30.13
CA GLU A 377 6.71 17.57 30.17
C GLU A 377 7.01 17.08 31.59
N ARG A 378 7.77 15.99 31.71
CA ARG A 378 8.24 15.45 32.99
C ARG A 378 9.74 15.26 32.88
N GLY A 379 10.53 16.12 33.56
CA GLY A 379 11.98 16.14 33.39
C GLY A 379 12.71 14.84 33.73
N TYR A 380 12.29 14.13 34.79
CA TYR A 380 12.94 12.88 35.23
C TYR A 380 12.24 11.60 34.75
N GLU A 381 10.99 11.68 34.30
CA GLU A 381 10.26 10.52 33.77
C GLU A 381 10.81 10.20 32.39
N ARG A 382 11.17 8.94 32.15
CA ARG A 382 11.72 8.50 30.87
C ARG A 382 10.77 7.62 30.09
N ASP A 383 9.75 7.05 30.74
CA ASP A 383 8.76 6.22 30.07
C ASP A 383 7.74 7.11 29.33
N PRO A 384 7.78 7.14 27.98
CA PRO A 384 6.89 8.00 27.20
C PRO A 384 5.41 7.59 27.36
N SER A 385 5.12 6.32 27.69
CA SER A 385 3.74 5.86 27.92
C SER A 385 3.13 6.49 29.18
N VAL A 386 3.93 6.69 30.23
CA VAL A 386 3.51 7.32 31.49
C VAL A 386 3.31 8.83 31.30
N ILE A 387 4.21 9.49 30.55
CA ILE A 387 4.09 10.92 30.24
C ILE A 387 2.79 11.19 29.47
N ALA A 388 2.52 10.42 28.42
CA ALA A 388 1.28 10.53 27.65
C ALA A 388 0.04 10.31 28.54
N GLN A 389 0.04 9.28 29.38
CA GLN A 389 -1.09 8.98 30.28
C GLN A 389 -1.37 10.15 31.23
N GLN A 390 -0.33 10.72 31.83
CA GLN A 390 -0.49 11.84 32.76
C GLN A 390 -0.92 13.13 32.05
N ALA A 391 -0.45 13.36 30.82
CA ALA A 391 -0.91 14.48 29.99
C ALA A 391 -2.40 14.37 29.69
N ILE A 392 -2.89 13.19 29.28
CA ILE A 392 -4.31 12.91 29.03
C ILE A 392 -5.13 13.16 30.30
N GLN A 393 -4.68 12.65 31.45
CA GLN A 393 -5.36 12.89 32.73
C GLN A 393 -5.42 14.37 33.11
N GLN A 394 -4.34 15.12 32.85
CA GLN A 394 -4.30 16.55 33.12
C GLN A 394 -5.23 17.33 32.19
N ALA A 395 -5.19 17.03 30.89
CA ALA A 395 -6.08 17.63 29.90
C ALA A 395 -7.55 17.40 30.25
N THR A 396 -7.93 16.18 30.65
CA THR A 396 -9.28 15.86 31.14
C THR A 396 -9.68 16.71 32.34
N ARG A 397 -8.80 16.89 33.33
CA ARG A 397 -9.08 17.74 34.50
C ARG A 397 -9.22 19.22 34.16
N GLN A 398 -8.46 19.69 33.17
CA GLN A 398 -8.43 21.09 32.73
C GLN A 398 -9.49 21.40 31.67
N GLY A 399 -10.22 20.39 31.17
CA GLY A 399 -11.18 20.57 30.09
C GLY A 399 -10.54 20.94 28.75
N ILE A 400 -9.32 20.48 28.50
CA ILE A 400 -8.60 20.70 27.23
C ILE A 400 -9.15 19.76 26.17
N ASP A 401 -9.38 20.28 24.96
CA ASP A 401 -10.08 19.57 23.90
C ASP A 401 -9.22 18.52 23.21
N VAL A 402 -7.93 18.80 23.02
CA VAL A 402 -7.03 17.94 22.24
C VAL A 402 -5.70 17.73 22.97
N VAL A 403 -5.22 16.49 22.97
CA VAL A 403 -3.87 16.12 23.42
C VAL A 403 -3.05 15.64 22.23
N MET A 404 -1.92 16.29 22.00
CA MET A 404 -0.97 15.97 20.93
C MET A 404 0.26 15.28 21.52
N ILE A 405 0.49 14.02 21.19
CA ILE A 405 1.64 13.27 21.67
C ILE A 405 2.77 13.33 20.63
N ASP A 406 3.86 14.03 20.96
CA ASP A 406 5.09 14.01 20.16
C ASP A 406 5.93 12.80 20.57
N THR A 407 6.15 11.86 19.65
CA THR A 407 6.98 10.68 19.91
C THR A 407 8.37 10.87 19.32
N ALA A 408 9.35 10.18 19.90
CA ALA A 408 10.69 10.18 19.35
C ALA A 408 10.75 9.54 17.95
N GLY A 409 11.62 10.05 17.07
CA GLY A 409 11.84 9.45 15.75
C GLY A 409 12.64 8.17 15.82
N ARG A 410 12.27 7.16 15.02
CA ARG A 410 12.86 5.80 15.08
C ARG A 410 12.91 5.13 13.73
N MET A 411 14.03 4.49 13.41
CA MET A 411 14.04 3.51 12.33
C MET A 411 13.28 2.26 12.78
N GLN A 412 12.59 1.62 11.84
CA GLN A 412 11.72 0.47 12.07
C GLN A 412 12.45 -0.79 12.55
N ASP A 413 13.78 -0.82 12.43
CA ASP A 413 14.67 -1.88 12.93
C ASP A 413 15.10 -1.69 14.39
N ASN A 414 14.78 -0.53 15.00
CA ASN A 414 15.14 -0.25 16.38
C ASN A 414 14.13 -0.85 17.38
N GLU A 415 14.31 -2.13 17.67
CA GLU A 415 13.41 -2.94 18.50
C GLU A 415 13.07 -2.33 19.89
N PRO A 416 14.04 -1.86 20.72
CA PRO A 416 13.72 -1.26 22.02
C PRO A 416 12.77 -0.06 21.92
N LEU A 417 12.93 0.73 20.88
CA LEU A 417 12.18 1.96 20.70
C LEU A 417 10.80 1.72 20.07
N MET A 418 10.70 0.73 19.17
CA MET A 418 9.41 0.26 18.66
C MET A 418 8.57 -0.38 19.77
N ARG A 419 9.18 -1.11 20.72
CA ARG A 419 8.48 -1.61 21.91
C ARG A 419 7.97 -0.50 22.82
N ALA A 420 8.78 0.53 23.06
CA ALA A 420 8.36 1.68 23.84
C ALA A 420 7.20 2.43 23.17
N LEU A 421 7.24 2.57 21.84
CA LEU A 421 6.15 3.17 21.07
C LEU A 421 4.88 2.32 21.10
N ALA A 422 4.99 1.00 20.84
CA ALA A 422 3.86 0.07 20.93
C ALA A 422 3.22 0.11 22.33
N LYS A 423 4.02 0.11 23.40
CA LYS A 423 3.52 0.29 24.77
C LYS A 423 2.78 1.61 24.94
N LEU A 424 3.33 2.73 24.44
CA LEU A 424 2.68 4.03 24.52
C LEU A 424 1.29 4.00 23.85
N LEU A 425 1.20 3.45 22.63
CA LEU A 425 -0.06 3.38 21.90
C LEU A 425 -1.06 2.44 22.59
N SER A 426 -0.63 1.25 23.02
CA SER A 426 -1.51 0.27 23.69
C SER A 426 -2.04 0.75 25.04
N VAL A 427 -1.23 1.46 25.83
CA VAL A 427 -1.64 1.95 27.15
C VAL A 427 -2.56 3.17 27.04
N ASN A 428 -2.31 4.05 26.08
CA ASN A 428 -2.98 5.35 25.99
C ASN A 428 -4.13 5.39 24.98
N LEU A 429 -4.23 4.40 24.10
CA LEU A 429 -5.30 4.24 23.10
C LEU A 429 -5.64 5.56 22.39
N PRO A 430 -4.69 6.18 21.65
CA PRO A 430 -4.97 7.42 20.92
C PRO A 430 -6.17 7.27 19.98
N ASP A 431 -7.01 8.30 19.88
CA ASP A 431 -8.12 8.36 18.94
C ASP A 431 -7.64 8.41 17.48
N LEU A 432 -6.44 8.96 17.26
CA LEU A 432 -5.82 9.07 15.95
C LEU A 432 -4.29 8.88 16.04
N THR A 433 -3.77 7.90 15.30
CA THR A 433 -2.32 7.73 15.10
C THR A 433 -1.91 8.25 13.73
N LEU A 434 -1.18 9.37 13.70
CA LEU A 434 -0.66 10.01 12.49
C LEU A 434 0.79 9.62 12.23
N PHE A 435 1.03 8.93 11.12
CA PHE A 435 2.36 8.68 10.61
C PHE A 435 2.87 9.91 9.84
N VAL A 436 4.02 10.44 10.24
CA VAL A 436 4.68 11.55 9.56
C VAL A 436 5.72 10.98 8.60
N GLY A 437 5.50 11.15 7.30
CA GLY A 437 6.41 10.74 6.23
C GLY A 437 6.83 11.94 5.38
N GLU A 438 8.01 11.86 4.77
CA GLU A 438 8.51 12.89 3.86
C GLU A 438 8.05 12.65 2.43
N ALA A 439 7.65 13.71 1.72
CA ALA A 439 7.17 13.62 0.35
C ALA A 439 8.24 13.16 -0.66
N LEU A 440 9.51 13.50 -0.41
CA LEU A 440 10.65 13.23 -1.30
C LEU A 440 11.01 11.73 -1.37
N VAL A 441 10.60 10.96 -0.35
CA VAL A 441 11.03 9.59 -0.14
C VAL A 441 10.09 8.67 -0.94
N GLY A 442 10.44 8.39 -2.21
CA GLY A 442 9.63 7.61 -3.16
C GLY A 442 9.35 6.16 -2.71
N ASN A 443 10.00 5.17 -3.32
CA ASN A 443 9.81 3.75 -2.95
C ASN A 443 10.15 3.47 -1.48
N ASP A 444 11.16 4.17 -0.96
CA ASP A 444 11.59 4.04 0.43
C ASP A 444 10.50 4.47 1.42
N GLY A 445 9.61 5.40 1.04
CA GLY A 445 8.54 5.90 1.90
C GLY A 445 7.45 4.85 2.07
N VAL A 446 7.13 4.15 0.97
CA VAL A 446 6.21 3.01 0.97
C VAL A 446 6.76 1.89 1.85
N SER A 447 8.01 1.50 1.64
CA SER A 447 8.66 0.46 2.43
C SER A 447 8.68 0.81 3.93
N GLN A 448 8.98 2.08 4.23
CA GLN A 448 9.03 2.58 5.60
C GLN A 448 7.69 2.49 6.31
N ILE A 449 6.60 3.00 5.73
CA ILE A 449 5.29 2.96 6.40
C ILE A 449 4.81 1.52 6.58
N LEU A 450 5.01 0.65 5.59
CA LEU A 450 4.61 -0.76 5.67
C LEU A 450 5.38 -1.52 6.75
N GLN A 451 6.70 -1.35 6.82
CA GLN A 451 7.51 -1.99 7.86
C GLN A 451 7.18 -1.43 9.25
N PHE A 452 6.95 -0.12 9.35
CA PHE A 452 6.60 0.53 10.62
C PHE A 452 5.25 0.01 11.14
N GLU A 453 4.24 -0.05 10.26
CA GLU A 453 2.92 -0.60 10.55
C GLU A 453 3.00 -2.07 10.98
N HIS A 454 3.67 -2.92 10.20
CA HIS A 454 3.85 -4.33 10.51
C HIS A 454 4.51 -4.55 11.89
N ARG A 455 5.57 -3.78 12.19
CA ARG A 455 6.26 -3.86 13.48
C ARG A 455 5.36 -3.44 14.64
N LEU A 456 4.55 -2.39 14.48
CA LEU A 456 3.60 -1.97 15.50
C LEU A 456 2.53 -3.04 15.74
N GLN A 457 1.95 -3.60 14.68
CA GLN A 457 0.96 -4.67 14.78
C GLN A 457 1.51 -5.88 15.56
N ALA A 458 2.71 -6.35 15.19
CA ALA A 458 3.35 -7.48 15.84
C ALA A 458 3.60 -7.24 17.34
N LEU A 459 4.00 -6.03 17.72
CA LEU A 459 4.31 -5.69 19.10
C LEU A 459 3.07 -5.39 19.95
N MET A 460 2.01 -4.84 19.35
CA MET A 460 0.79 -4.45 20.06
C MET A 460 -0.19 -5.60 20.27
N GLN A 461 -0.06 -6.70 19.52
CA GLN A 461 -0.99 -7.85 19.56
C GLN A 461 -2.47 -7.41 19.42
N THR A 462 -2.71 -6.43 18.56
CA THR A 462 -4.04 -5.84 18.37
C THR A 462 -4.79 -6.53 17.23
N GLU A 463 -6.10 -6.69 17.38
CA GLU A 463 -7.00 -7.11 16.29
C GLU A 463 -7.28 -5.97 15.29
N LYS A 464 -6.81 -4.74 15.58
CA LYS A 464 -6.98 -3.59 14.69
C LYS A 464 -6.19 -3.84 13.40
N LYS A 465 -6.89 -3.82 12.27
CA LYS A 465 -6.32 -4.05 10.92
C LYS A 465 -5.19 -3.08 10.56
N CYS A 466 -5.27 -1.84 11.02
CA CYS A 466 -4.22 -0.82 10.87
C CYS A 466 -4.04 -0.05 12.19
N VAL A 467 -2.84 -0.02 12.74
CA VAL A 467 -2.46 0.80 13.90
C VAL A 467 -2.44 2.27 13.50
N ILE A 468 -1.78 2.60 12.38
CA ILE A 468 -1.75 3.96 11.82
C ILE A 468 -3.10 4.27 11.14
N ASP A 469 -3.66 5.42 11.49
CA ASP A 469 -4.97 5.89 11.02
C ASP A 469 -4.88 6.92 9.88
N GLY A 470 -3.75 7.63 9.79
CA GLY A 470 -3.56 8.66 8.77
C GLY A 470 -2.10 9.05 8.56
N ILE A 471 -1.82 9.68 7.42
CA ILE A 471 -0.50 10.17 7.05
C ILE A 471 -0.47 11.71 7.09
N PHE A 472 0.57 12.27 7.70
CA PHE A 472 1.01 13.64 7.49
C PHE A 472 2.20 13.62 6.53
N LEU A 473 2.03 14.19 5.33
CA LEU A 473 3.09 14.26 4.34
C LEU A 473 3.87 15.58 4.49
N SER A 474 5.08 15.52 5.05
CA SER A 474 5.92 16.70 5.27
C SER A 474 6.80 17.01 4.06
N LYS A 475 7.38 18.22 4.04
CA LYS A 475 8.30 18.70 2.99
C LYS A 475 7.72 18.58 1.58
N PHE A 476 6.41 18.79 1.44
CA PHE A 476 5.75 18.71 0.15
C PHE A 476 6.14 19.88 -0.77
N ASP A 477 6.60 20.98 -0.17
CA ASP A 477 7.18 22.13 -0.87
C ASP A 477 8.47 21.80 -1.62
N THR A 478 9.16 20.70 -1.29
CA THR A 478 10.46 20.36 -1.90
C THR A 478 10.35 19.40 -3.09
N ILE A 479 9.14 19.01 -3.50
CA ILE A 479 8.95 17.95 -4.52
C ILE A 479 8.41 18.46 -5.86
N ASP A 480 8.39 19.77 -6.12
CA ASP A 480 7.89 20.38 -7.37
C ASP A 480 6.57 19.71 -7.85
N ASN A 481 6.59 19.06 -9.02
CA ASN A 481 5.48 18.31 -9.61
C ASN A 481 5.54 16.78 -9.37
N LYS A 482 6.50 16.31 -8.57
CA LYS A 482 6.75 14.89 -8.26
C LYS A 482 5.86 14.36 -7.13
N VAL A 483 4.56 14.60 -7.25
CA VAL A 483 3.55 14.30 -6.22
C VAL A 483 3.14 12.82 -6.16
N GLY A 484 3.73 11.96 -6.99
CA GLY A 484 3.40 10.53 -7.12
C GLY A 484 3.70 9.68 -5.89
N THR A 485 4.56 10.16 -4.98
CA THR A 485 4.76 9.53 -3.66
C THR A 485 3.44 9.43 -2.91
N ALA A 486 2.57 10.46 -2.97
CA ALA A 486 1.31 10.48 -2.25
C ALA A 486 0.38 9.34 -2.70
N LEU A 487 0.26 9.16 -4.02
CA LEU A 487 -0.48 8.07 -4.62
C LEU A 487 0.11 6.71 -4.23
N SER A 488 1.43 6.58 -4.27
CA SER A 488 2.12 5.35 -3.95
C SER A 488 1.92 4.92 -2.50
N LEU A 489 2.00 5.88 -1.57
CA LEU A 489 1.78 5.65 -0.14
C LEU A 489 0.36 5.20 0.15
N VAL A 490 -0.65 5.91 -0.37
CA VAL A 490 -2.06 5.57 -0.11
C VAL A 490 -2.41 4.21 -0.73
N TYR A 491 -1.96 3.96 -1.97
CA TYR A 491 -2.22 2.69 -2.64
C TYR A 491 -1.63 1.50 -1.88
N ALA A 492 -0.35 1.58 -1.49
CA ALA A 492 0.33 0.46 -0.86
C ALA A 492 -0.10 0.23 0.59
N SER A 493 -0.34 1.30 1.35
CA SER A 493 -0.67 1.20 2.78
C SER A 493 -2.17 1.13 3.07
N SER A 494 -3.03 1.57 2.13
CA SER A 494 -4.46 1.81 2.37
C SER A 494 -4.73 2.81 3.51
N ILE A 495 -3.75 3.65 3.87
CA ILE A 495 -3.88 4.67 4.92
C ILE A 495 -4.09 6.04 4.24
N PRO A 496 -5.08 6.84 4.68
CA PRO A 496 -5.38 8.12 4.05
C PRO A 496 -4.32 9.19 4.41
N ILE A 497 -3.96 10.03 3.45
CA ILE A 497 -3.24 11.27 3.76
C ILE A 497 -4.24 12.27 4.33
N MET A 498 -3.97 12.76 5.54
CA MET A 498 -4.82 13.75 6.21
C MET A 498 -4.32 15.17 5.99
N PHE A 499 -3.01 15.35 6.09
CA PHE A 499 -2.35 16.65 6.03
C PHE A 499 -1.13 16.64 5.12
N VAL A 500 -0.84 17.80 4.56
CA VAL A 500 0.34 18.06 3.75
C VAL A 500 1.03 19.31 4.29
N GLY A 501 2.32 19.19 4.63
CA GLY A 501 3.16 20.30 5.04
C GLY A 501 3.85 20.94 3.84
N THR A 502 3.60 22.22 3.61
CA THR A 502 3.99 22.95 2.38
C THR A 502 4.97 24.11 2.68
N GLY A 503 5.92 23.90 3.60
CA GLY A 503 6.84 24.95 4.05
C GLY A 503 7.29 24.78 5.50
N GLN A 504 7.82 25.83 6.12
CA GLN A 504 8.38 25.79 7.48
C GLN A 504 7.55 26.57 8.51
N MET A 505 6.65 27.45 8.08
CA MET A 505 5.81 28.27 8.97
C MET A 505 4.63 27.45 9.51
N TYR A 506 4.04 27.89 10.63
CA TYR A 506 2.87 27.20 11.22
C TYR A 506 1.66 27.12 10.29
N LYS A 507 1.47 28.14 9.45
CA LYS A 507 0.40 28.21 8.45
C LYS A 507 0.64 27.30 7.22
N ASP A 508 1.82 26.71 7.09
CA ASP A 508 2.23 25.92 5.93
C ASP A 508 1.78 24.46 6.11
N VAL A 509 0.49 24.28 6.34
CA VAL A 509 -0.21 23.01 6.41
C VAL A 509 -1.53 23.10 5.65
N ARG A 510 -1.86 22.06 4.89
CA ARG A 510 -3.13 21.95 4.15
C ARG A 510 -3.75 20.60 4.43
N THR A 511 -5.08 20.55 4.38
CA THR A 511 -5.80 19.28 4.33
C THR A 511 -5.60 18.64 2.96
N PHE A 512 -5.51 17.32 2.92
CA PHE A 512 -5.31 16.60 1.66
C PHE A 512 -6.59 16.57 0.82
N GLN A 513 -6.46 16.88 -0.48
CA GLN A 513 -7.53 16.80 -1.48
C GLN A 513 -7.01 15.95 -2.65
N ALA A 514 -7.70 14.84 -2.93
CA ALA A 514 -7.27 13.86 -3.93
C ALA A 514 -7.28 14.45 -5.34
N GLU A 515 -8.25 15.32 -5.61
CA GLU A 515 -8.47 16.00 -6.89
C GLU A 515 -7.25 16.84 -7.27
N ASN A 516 -6.70 17.62 -6.33
CA ASN A 516 -5.53 18.45 -6.56
C ASN A 516 -4.31 17.61 -6.97
N ILE A 517 -4.12 16.45 -6.34
CA ILE A 517 -3.01 15.54 -6.67
C ILE A 517 -3.22 14.91 -8.05
N ALA A 518 -4.44 14.47 -8.36
CA ALA A 518 -4.76 13.92 -9.67
C ALA A 518 -4.50 14.94 -10.79
N THR A 519 -4.95 16.19 -10.61
CA THR A 519 -4.68 17.28 -11.55
C THR A 519 -3.17 17.51 -11.74
N VAL A 520 -2.40 17.60 -10.65
CA VAL A 520 -0.94 17.82 -10.73
C VAL A 520 -0.22 16.64 -11.37
N LEU A 521 -0.64 15.39 -11.10
CA LEU A 521 -0.07 14.20 -11.74
C LEU A 521 -0.32 14.18 -13.25
N LEU A 522 -1.50 14.59 -13.68
CA LEU A 522 -1.91 14.51 -15.09
C LEU A 522 -1.58 15.75 -15.91
N ALA A 523 -1.25 16.89 -15.28
CA ALA A 523 -0.83 18.11 -15.97
C ALA A 523 0.39 17.85 -16.90
N ASP A 524 0.40 18.49 -18.06
CA ASP A 524 1.58 18.52 -18.94
C ASP A 524 2.69 19.35 -18.30
N SER A 525 3.94 18.98 -18.61
CA SER A 525 5.14 19.54 -17.94
C SER A 525 5.49 20.93 -18.47
#